data_AF-A0A836ZRX3-F1
#
_entry.id   AF-A0A836ZRX3-F1
#
_cell.length_a   1.000
_cell.length_b   1.000
_cell.length_c   1.000
_cell.angle_alpha   90.00
_cell.angle_beta   90.00
_cell.angle_gamma   90.00
#
_symmetry.space_group_name_H-M   'P 1'
#
loop_
_entity.id
_entity.type
_entity.pdbx_description
1 polymer ?
#
loop_
_entity_poly.entity_id
_entity_poly.type
_entity_poly.pdbx_seq_one_letter_code
_entity_poly.pdbx_strand_id
1 'polypeptide(L)'
;IFGRNLLDDATQAGGYDALLEFQDHKPFECVGEGRESRAAMAVLASRAEWKEDALVKRFIRDIQPQLDPNDLQVEPLMAIDGEHRIPSALWERVRANFAA
;
A
#
# COMPACT_ATOMS: atom_id res chain seq x y z
N ILE A 1 -20.92 -4.03 0.80
CA ILE A 1 -19.80 -3.31 1.43
C ILE A 1 -19.03 -2.62 0.30
N PHE A 2 -19.23 -1.40 -0.17
CA PHE A 2 -20.33 -0.41 -0.12
C PHE A 2 -20.49 0.11 -1.57
N GLY A 3 -21.70 0.52 -1.97
CA GLY A 3 -21.99 1.00 -3.34
C GLY A 3 -21.48 2.41 -3.64
N ARG A 4 -20.32 2.80 -3.11
CA ARG A 4 -19.72 4.13 -3.27
C ARG A 4 -18.19 4.02 -3.33
N ASN A 5 -17.57 4.93 -4.08
CA ASN A 5 -16.12 5.07 -4.11
C ASN A 5 -15.63 5.75 -2.82
N LEU A 6 -14.79 5.07 -2.03
CA LEU A 6 -14.22 5.64 -0.80
C LEU A 6 -12.95 6.46 -1.06
N LEU A 7 -12.25 6.21 -2.17
CA LEU A 7 -11.12 7.05 -2.60
C LEU A 7 -11.57 8.47 -2.96
N ASP A 8 -12.83 8.60 -3.42
CA ASP A 8 -13.45 9.88 -3.75
C ASP A 8 -14.27 10.50 -2.59
N ASP A 9 -14.14 9.96 -1.37
CA ASP A 9 -14.75 10.53 -0.17
C ASP A 9 -13.71 11.28 0.67
N ALA A 10 -13.64 12.60 0.53
CA ALA A 10 -12.73 13.45 1.30
C ALA A 10 -12.90 13.33 2.82
N THR A 11 -14.06 12.89 3.32
CA THR A 11 -14.29 12.70 4.77
C THR A 11 -13.49 11.51 5.33
N GLN A 12 -12.99 10.62 4.47
CA GLN A 12 -12.16 9.48 4.86
C GLN A 12 -10.67 9.83 5.00
N ALA A 13 -10.26 11.10 4.83
CA ALA A 13 -8.87 11.52 4.85
C ALA A 13 -8.10 11.03 6.09
N GLY A 14 -8.69 11.16 7.29
CA GLY A 14 -8.03 10.69 8.53
C GLY A 14 -7.80 9.18 8.56
N GLY A 15 -8.72 8.39 8.02
CA GLY A 15 -8.54 6.94 7.92
C GLY A 15 -7.41 6.56 6.96
N TYR A 16 -7.31 7.25 5.83
CA TYR A 16 -6.20 7.04 4.89
C TYR A 16 -4.87 7.57 5.42
N ASP A 17 -4.85 8.68 6.16
CA ASP A 17 -3.65 9.18 6.83
C ASP A 17 -3.09 8.15 7.82
N ALA A 18 -3.96 7.51 8.61
CA ALA A 18 -3.58 6.43 9.50
C ALA A 18 -3.07 5.18 8.76
N LEU A 19 -3.67 4.81 7.62
CA LEU A 19 -3.18 3.71 6.78
C LEU A 19 -1.82 4.00 6.15
N LEU A 20 -1.60 5.25 5.75
CA LEU A 20 -0.35 5.71 5.16
C LEU A 20 0.74 5.99 6.21
N GLU A 21 0.40 5.88 7.49
CA GLU A 21 1.23 6.31 8.63
C GLU A 21 1.73 7.76 8.46
N PHE A 22 0.86 8.61 7.93
CA PHE A 22 1.14 10.02 7.68
C PHE A 22 0.50 10.87 8.77
N GLN A 23 1.30 11.41 9.69
CA GLN A 23 0.86 12.22 10.85
C GLN A 23 -0.06 11.50 11.84
N ASP A 24 -0.45 10.27 11.56
CA ASP A 24 -1.29 9.41 12.39
C ASP A 24 -0.84 7.95 12.19
N HIS A 25 -1.26 7.06 13.06
CA HIS A 25 -0.93 5.63 13.00
C HIS A 25 -2.19 4.78 13.12
N LYS A 26 -2.29 3.76 12.27
CA LYS A 26 -3.36 2.77 12.39
C LYS A 26 -3.36 2.11 13.78
N PRO A 27 -4.55 1.85 14.37
CA PRO A 27 -4.64 1.23 15.69
C PRO A 27 -4.30 -0.27 15.70
N PHE A 28 -4.26 -0.92 14.52
CA PHE A 28 -3.97 -2.35 14.36
C PHE A 28 -3.14 -2.62 13.09
N GLU A 29 -2.22 -3.57 13.16
CA GLU A 29 -1.25 -3.87 12.08
C GLU A 29 -1.75 -4.82 10.98
N CYS A 30 -2.98 -5.35 11.08
CA CYS A 30 -3.42 -6.52 10.30
C CYS A 30 -3.63 -6.32 8.78
N VAL A 31 -3.42 -5.13 8.22
CA VAL A 31 -3.82 -4.77 6.84
C VAL A 31 -2.61 -4.43 5.94
N GLY A 32 -1.40 -4.77 6.37
CA GLY A 32 -0.15 -4.39 5.68
C GLY A 32 0.45 -3.10 6.24
N GLU A 33 1.72 -2.84 5.96
CA GLU A 33 2.52 -1.75 6.51
C GLU A 33 2.19 -0.40 5.86
N GLY A 34 2.49 0.72 6.54
CA GLY A 34 2.34 2.05 5.96
C GLY A 34 3.11 2.23 4.64
N ARG A 35 4.29 1.59 4.52
CA ARG A 35 5.08 1.60 3.26
C ARG A 35 4.30 1.00 2.09
N GLU A 36 3.59 -0.10 2.33
CA GLU A 36 2.83 -0.81 1.31
C GLU A 36 1.63 0.03 0.87
N SER A 37 0.97 0.69 1.83
CA SER A 37 -0.13 1.61 1.56
C SER A 37 0.32 2.84 0.74
N ARG A 38 1.49 3.41 1.04
CA ARG A 38 2.06 4.55 0.29
C ARG A 38 2.43 4.15 -1.14
N ALA A 39 3.06 2.99 -1.33
CA ALA A 39 3.34 2.46 -2.66
C ALA A 39 2.05 2.20 -3.45
N ALA A 40 1.01 1.64 -2.83
CA ALA A 40 -0.29 1.47 -3.46
C ALA A 40 -0.91 2.80 -3.91
N MET A 41 -0.88 3.84 -3.07
CA MET A 41 -1.35 5.18 -3.44
C MET A 41 -0.55 5.78 -4.60
N ALA A 42 0.77 5.54 -4.67
CA ALA A 42 1.60 5.96 -5.79
C ALA A 42 1.21 5.27 -7.11
N VAL A 43 0.86 3.98 -7.08
CA VAL A 43 0.30 3.29 -8.26
C VAL A 43 -1.01 3.96 -8.68
N LEU A 44 -1.95 4.20 -7.76
CA LEU A 44 -3.22 4.86 -8.08
C LEU A 44 -3.00 6.26 -8.68
N ALA A 45 -2.03 7.01 -8.18
CA ALA A 45 -1.67 8.33 -8.68
C ALA A 45 -1.24 8.34 -10.16
N SER A 46 -0.70 7.23 -10.67
CA SER A 46 -0.30 7.10 -12.07
C SER A 46 -1.43 6.68 -13.01
N ARG A 47 -2.59 6.28 -12.48
CA ARG A 47 -3.69 5.67 -13.25
C ARG A 47 -4.81 6.69 -13.51
N ALA A 48 -5.18 6.85 -14.77
CA ALA A 48 -6.15 7.87 -15.18
C ALA A 48 -7.53 7.69 -14.52
N GLU A 49 -7.91 6.45 -14.25
CA GLU A 49 -9.18 6.08 -13.64
C GLU A 49 -9.25 6.34 -12.12
N TRP A 50 -8.11 6.58 -11.45
CA TRP A 50 -8.04 6.78 -9.99
C TRP A 50 -7.42 8.11 -9.57
N LYS A 51 -6.52 8.68 -10.36
CA LYS A 51 -5.76 9.89 -10.00
C LYS A 51 -6.63 11.12 -9.70
N GLU A 52 -7.87 11.11 -10.19
CA GLU A 52 -8.81 12.22 -10.03
C GLU A 52 -9.66 12.12 -8.75
N ASP A 53 -9.67 10.97 -8.08
CA ASP A 53 -10.39 10.77 -6.84
C ASP A 53 -9.83 11.67 -5.72
N ALA A 54 -10.73 12.19 -4.89
CA ALA A 54 -10.41 13.20 -3.88
C ALA A 54 -9.16 12.89 -3.03
N LEU A 55 -9.02 11.65 -2.54
CA LEU A 55 -7.91 11.26 -1.68
C LEU A 55 -6.62 10.98 -2.45
N VAL A 56 -6.71 10.52 -3.70
CA VAL A 56 -5.53 10.29 -4.56
C VAL A 56 -4.95 11.65 -4.99
N LYS A 57 -5.80 12.61 -5.39
CA LYS A 57 -5.38 14.00 -5.63
C LYS A 57 -4.70 14.63 -4.41
N ARG A 58 -5.29 14.44 -3.23
CA ARG A 58 -4.70 14.92 -1.98
C ARG A 58 -3.34 14.27 -1.72
N PHE A 59 -3.22 12.95 -1.91
CA PHE A 59 -1.94 12.25 -1.76
C PHE A 59 -0.87 12.83 -2.70
N ILE A 60 -1.18 13.00 -3.99
CA ILE A 60 -0.25 13.58 -4.99
C ILE A 60 0.23 14.97 -4.57
N ARG A 61 -0.69 15.82 -4.12
CA ARG A 61 -0.41 17.21 -3.78
C ARG A 61 0.33 17.36 -2.46
N ASP A 62 -0.12 16.64 -1.42
CA ASP A 62 0.25 16.95 -0.04
C ASP A 62 1.23 15.94 0.55
N ILE A 63 1.15 14.66 0.17
CA ILE A 63 1.88 13.57 0.87
C ILE A 63 3.05 13.08 0.02
N GLN A 64 2.82 12.74 -1.24
CA GLN A 64 3.83 12.19 -2.14
C GLN A 64 5.12 13.01 -2.24
N PRO A 65 5.10 14.37 -2.27
CA PRO A 65 6.32 15.17 -2.34
C PRO A 65 7.21 15.08 -1.10
N GLN A 66 6.71 14.53 0.01
CA GLN A 66 7.43 14.39 1.27
C GLN A 66 8.08 13.01 1.43
N LEU A 67 7.88 12.08 0.49
CA LEU A 67 8.32 10.70 0.57
C LEU A 67 9.55 10.45 -0.30
N ASP A 68 10.38 9.47 0.08
CA ASP A 68 11.43 8.96 -0.80
C ASP A 68 10.78 8.23 -2.00
N PRO A 69 11.07 8.61 -3.26
CA PRO A 69 10.56 7.89 -4.44
C PRO A 69 10.91 6.40 -4.48
N ASN A 70 11.98 5.97 -3.82
CA ASN A 70 12.35 4.56 -3.72
C ASN A 70 11.37 3.78 -2.82
N ASP A 71 10.84 4.40 -1.77
CA ASP A 71 9.85 3.80 -0.88
C ASP A 71 8.46 3.67 -1.54
N LEU A 72 8.28 4.27 -2.72
CA LEU A 72 7.04 4.20 -3.50
C LEU A 72 7.06 3.13 -4.59
N GLN A 73 8.18 2.44 -4.79
CA GLN A 73 8.28 1.34 -5.76
C GLN A 73 7.52 0.12 -5.25
N VAL A 74 6.75 -0.52 -6.12
CA VAL A 74 5.97 -1.72 -5.75
C VAL A 74 6.79 -2.98 -5.90
N GLU A 75 7.68 -3.03 -6.87
CA GLU A 75 8.49 -4.19 -7.22
C GLU A 75 9.27 -4.75 -6.02
N PRO A 76 9.94 -3.93 -5.17
CA PRO A 76 10.62 -4.43 -3.98
C PRO A 76 9.67 -5.03 -2.93
N LEU A 77 8.42 -4.55 -2.87
CA LEU A 77 7.41 -5.05 -1.92
C LEU A 77 6.81 -6.41 -2.32
N MET A 78 6.96 -6.78 -3.59
CA MET A 78 6.48 -8.06 -4.13
C MET A 78 7.54 -9.16 -4.02
N ALA A 79 8.74 -8.84 -3.55
CA ALA A 79 9.78 -9.83 -3.28
C ALA A 79 9.41 -10.66 -2.04
N ILE A 80 9.62 -11.97 -2.14
CA ILE A 80 9.50 -12.87 -0.99
C ILE A 80 10.57 -12.49 0.04
N ASP A 81 10.15 -12.13 1.25
CA ASP A 81 11.05 -11.71 2.33
C ASP A 81 10.80 -12.47 3.65
N GLY A 82 11.85 -12.61 4.46
CA GLY A 82 11.80 -13.03 5.86
C GLY A 82 11.64 -14.52 6.16
N GLU A 83 11.54 -14.81 7.47
CA GLU A 83 11.24 -16.14 8.00
C GLU A 83 9.72 -16.34 8.00
N HIS A 84 9.20 -17.05 7.00
CA HIS A 84 7.75 -17.29 6.85
C HIS A 84 7.15 -18.23 7.92
N ARG A 85 7.97 -18.79 8.82
CA ARG A 85 7.62 -19.86 9.77
C ARG A 85 6.92 -21.07 9.12
N ILE A 86 7.16 -21.26 7.82
CA ILE A 86 6.70 -22.41 7.06
C ILE A 86 7.70 -23.56 7.32
N PRO A 87 7.24 -24.77 7.69
CA PRO A 87 8.12 -25.92 7.84
C PRO A 87 8.98 -26.15 6.59
N SER A 88 10.27 -26.45 6.77
CA SER A 88 11.26 -26.52 5.67
C SER A 88 10.81 -27.39 4.49
N ALA A 89 10.30 -28.59 4.77
CA ALA A 89 9.81 -29.53 3.75
C ALA A 89 8.66 -28.96 2.89
N LEU A 90 7.85 -28.07 3.46
CA LEU A 90 6.79 -27.39 2.73
C LEU A 90 7.35 -26.18 1.97
N TRP A 91 8.24 -25.41 2.59
CA TRP A 91 8.85 -24.24 1.96
C TRP A 91 9.68 -24.57 0.72
N GLU A 92 10.42 -25.68 0.74
CA GLU A 92 11.16 -26.19 -0.42
C GLU A 92 10.24 -26.47 -1.61
N ARG A 93 9.09 -27.12 -1.37
CA ARG A 93 8.08 -27.40 -2.40
C ARG A 93 7.40 -26.14 -2.92
N VAL A 94 7.12 -25.18 -2.04
CA VAL A 94 6.51 -23.89 -2.41
C VAL A 94 7.47 -23.11 -3.31
N ARG A 95 8.73 -22.92 -2.89
CA ARG A 95 9.72 -22.18 -3.70
C ARG A 95 10.00 -22.83 -5.05
N ALA A 96 10.00 -24.15 -5.16
CA ALA A 96 10.15 -24.83 -6.44
C ALA A 96 9.08 -24.43 -7.48
N ASN A 97 7.91 -23.94 -7.06
CA ASN A 97 6.83 -23.47 -7.94
C ASN A 97 6.84 -21.95 -8.17
N PHE A 98 7.47 -21.16 -7.30
CA PHE A 98 7.51 -19.69 -7.39
C PHE A 98 8.86 -19.12 -7.87
N ALA A 99 9.88 -19.97 -8.02
CA ALA A 99 11.20 -19.59 -8.55
C ALA A 99 11.35 -19.86 -10.07
N ALA A 100 10.24 -20.08 -10.79
CA ALA A 100 10.18 -20.30 -12.23
C ALA A 100 9.80 -19.03 -13.00
#